data_AF-A0A8T5ML08-F1
#
_entry.id   AF-A0A8T5ML08-F1
#
_cell.length_a   1.000
_cell.length_b   1.000
_cell.length_c   1.000
_cell.angle_alpha   90.00
_cell.angle_beta   90.00
_cell.angle_gamma   90.00
#
_symmetry.space_group_name_H-M   'P 1'
#
loop_
_entity.id
_entity.type
_entity.pdbx_description
1 polymer ?
#
loop_
_entity_poly.entity_id
_entity_poly.type
_entity_poly.pdbx_seq_one_letter_code
_entity_poly.pdbx_strand_id
1 'polypeptide(L)'
;MKVLLSELDFGSYLTYTPRPDTDLEKKAKNVMYYLKSERKIGDPSKPMSQYIAERINNSLCSLPFNDFFGEDVSLVPVPKSSLTKADTLWVPLKITEAMSKVNMGSCYPCLKRIAPVQKAAYASASQRPTAQTHFDSIDINSILPKPTKIVLIDDVITRGATMIGCASRLRSFFPEVPIKGFAVMRTMSGTSKFTKIEDPCVGTINNYSHGTFRTP
;
A
#
# COMPACT_ATOMS: atom_id res chain seq x y z
N MET A 1 13.79 9.29 20.81
CA MET A 1 12.41 8.82 21.08
C MET A 1 11.87 8.14 19.83
N LYS A 2 11.19 7.00 19.97
CA LYS A 2 10.46 6.36 18.86
C LYS A 2 9.18 7.17 18.64
N VAL A 3 9.15 8.02 17.62
CA VAL A 3 8.01 8.89 17.33
C VAL A 3 7.30 8.36 16.09
N LEU A 4 6.01 8.07 16.23
CA LEU A 4 5.17 7.80 15.07
C LEU A 4 4.98 9.07 14.26
N LEU A 5 4.96 8.94 12.94
CA LEU A 5 4.52 10.02 12.07
C LEU A 5 3.08 10.42 12.41
N SER A 6 2.83 11.72 12.49
CA SER A 6 1.49 12.30 12.60
C SER A 6 0.73 12.23 11.29
N GLU A 7 1.44 12.22 10.16
CA GLU A 7 0.84 12.14 8.83
C GLU A 7 1.76 11.45 7.81
N LEU A 8 1.16 11.01 6.70
CA LEU A 8 1.87 10.44 5.55
C LEU A 8 1.07 10.68 4.27
N ASP A 9 1.68 11.32 3.29
CA ASP A 9 1.09 11.43 1.95
C ASP A 9 1.07 10.07 1.26
N PHE A 10 -0.03 9.79 0.55
CA PHE A 10 -0.20 8.55 -0.19
C PHE A 10 -0.87 8.77 -1.55
N GLY A 11 -0.51 7.91 -2.51
CA GLY A 11 -1.20 7.77 -3.79
C GLY A 11 -2.06 6.52 -3.81
N SER A 12 -3.15 6.53 -4.59
CA SER A 12 -3.89 5.32 -4.90
C SER A 12 -4.50 5.36 -6.30
N TYR A 13 -4.53 4.21 -6.97
CA TYR A 13 -4.97 4.12 -8.37
C TYR A 13 -6.45 3.73 -8.51
N LEU A 14 -6.88 2.68 -7.78
CA LEU A 14 -8.23 2.13 -7.89
C LEU A 14 -9.04 2.32 -6.59
N THR A 15 -10.35 2.14 -6.68
CA THR A 15 -11.24 2.11 -5.53
C THR A 15 -12.15 0.88 -5.50
N TYR A 16 -12.61 0.52 -4.30
CA TYR A 16 -13.70 -0.44 -4.12
C TYR A 16 -14.44 -0.19 -2.80
N THR A 17 -15.71 -0.60 -2.70
CA THR A 17 -16.43 -0.66 -1.42
C THR A 17 -16.37 -2.06 -0.81
N PRO A 18 -16.19 -2.21 0.53
CA PRO A 18 -16.22 -3.52 1.17
C PRO A 18 -17.60 -4.18 1.14
N ARG A 19 -18.67 -3.37 1.10
CA ARG A 19 -20.07 -3.78 1.09
C ARG A 19 -20.69 -3.28 -0.22
N PRO A 20 -20.60 -4.06 -1.29
CA PRO A 20 -21.12 -3.67 -2.59
C PRO A 20 -22.62 -3.98 -2.70
N ASP A 21 -23.38 -3.04 -3.24
CA ASP A 21 -24.82 -3.18 -3.48
C ASP A 21 -25.13 -3.16 -4.99
N THR A 22 -24.38 -2.37 -5.77
CA THR A 22 -24.51 -2.25 -7.23
C THR A 22 -23.57 -3.19 -7.99
N ASP A 23 -23.83 -3.42 -9.28
CA ASP A 23 -22.98 -4.27 -10.11
C ASP A 23 -21.60 -3.67 -10.36
N LEU A 24 -21.48 -2.34 -10.42
CA LEU A 24 -20.19 -1.67 -10.51
C LEU A 24 -19.34 -1.89 -9.25
N GLU A 25 -19.97 -1.81 -8.07
CA GLU A 25 -19.30 -2.07 -6.79
C GLU A 25 -18.89 -3.54 -6.66
N LYS A 26 -19.74 -4.49 -7.11
CA LYS A 26 -19.37 -5.92 -7.18
C LYS A 26 -18.18 -6.15 -8.11
N LYS A 27 -18.15 -5.50 -9.27
CA LYS A 27 -17.01 -5.53 -10.20
C LYS A 27 -15.73 -5.01 -9.54
N ALA A 28 -15.77 -3.86 -8.86
CA ALA A 28 -14.62 -3.32 -8.13
C ALA A 28 -14.13 -4.28 -7.04
N LYS A 29 -15.04 -4.91 -6.30
CA LYS A 29 -14.68 -5.90 -5.29
C LYS A 29 -14.04 -7.16 -5.90
N ASN A 30 -14.48 -7.59 -7.09
CA ASN A 30 -13.83 -8.67 -7.83
C ASN A 30 -12.41 -8.30 -8.26
N VAL A 31 -12.18 -7.07 -8.72
CA VAL A 31 -10.83 -6.56 -9.01
C VAL A 31 -9.93 -6.64 -7.77
N MET A 32 -10.45 -6.27 -6.60
CA MET A 32 -9.73 -6.42 -5.33
C MET A 32 -9.39 -7.88 -5.01
N TYR A 33 -10.32 -8.82 -5.25
CA TYR A 33 -10.02 -10.24 -5.10
C TYR A 33 -8.93 -10.71 -6.06
N TYR A 34 -8.97 -10.27 -7.32
CA TYR A 34 -7.96 -10.64 -8.32
C TYR A 34 -6.58 -10.13 -7.93
N LEU A 35 -6.51 -8.92 -7.38
CA LEU A 35 -5.28 -8.37 -6.81
C LEU A 35 -4.78 -9.21 -5.64
N LYS A 36 -5.65 -9.53 -4.66
CA LYS A 36 -5.25 -10.27 -3.46
C LYS A 36 -4.86 -11.73 -3.71
N SER A 37 -5.35 -12.34 -4.79
CA SER A 37 -5.03 -13.72 -5.17
C SER A 37 -3.92 -13.82 -6.21
N GLU A 38 -3.38 -12.70 -6.66
CA GLU A 38 -2.54 -12.61 -7.85
C GLU A 38 -3.12 -13.35 -9.08
N ARG A 39 -4.41 -13.09 -9.36
CA ARG A 39 -5.10 -13.75 -10.47
C ARG A 39 -4.51 -13.30 -11.79
N LYS A 40 -4.20 -14.25 -12.68
CA LYS A 40 -3.84 -13.91 -14.05
C LYS A 40 -5.06 -13.40 -14.83
N ILE A 41 -4.89 -12.29 -15.53
CA ILE A 41 -5.94 -11.62 -16.29
C ILE A 41 -5.43 -11.17 -17.67
N GLY A 42 -6.35 -10.80 -18.55
CA GLY A 42 -6.05 -10.30 -19.89
C GLY A 42 -5.66 -11.38 -20.90
N ASP A 43 -5.38 -10.92 -22.12
CA ASP A 43 -4.86 -11.72 -23.22
C ASP A 43 -3.73 -10.92 -23.91
N PRO A 44 -2.46 -11.37 -23.89
CA PRO A 44 -1.99 -12.59 -23.23
C PRO A 44 -2.13 -12.51 -21.70
N SER A 45 -2.38 -13.68 -21.09
CA SER A 45 -2.63 -13.81 -19.65
C SER A 45 -1.40 -13.40 -18.83
N LYS A 46 -1.56 -12.40 -17.96
CA LYS A 46 -0.50 -11.91 -17.07
C LYS A 46 -0.98 -11.75 -15.63
N PRO A 47 -0.09 -11.86 -14.63
CA PRO A 47 -0.44 -11.61 -13.24
C PRO A 47 -1.01 -10.18 -13.06
N MET A 48 -1.94 -10.02 -12.13
CA MET A 48 -2.58 -8.76 -11.79
C MET A 48 -1.57 -7.68 -11.37
N SER A 49 -0.49 -8.03 -10.67
CA SER A 49 0.55 -7.06 -10.32
C SER A 49 1.24 -6.48 -11.55
N GLN A 50 1.57 -7.33 -12.53
CA GLN A 50 2.16 -6.93 -13.80
C GLN A 50 1.18 -6.07 -14.61
N TYR A 51 -0.08 -6.51 -14.73
CA TYR A 51 -1.10 -5.75 -15.44
C TYR A 51 -1.26 -4.33 -14.88
N ILE A 52 -1.32 -4.19 -13.55
CA ILE A 52 -1.48 -2.89 -12.90
C ILE A 52 -0.23 -2.01 -13.06
N ALA A 53 0.97 -2.58 -12.87
CA ALA A 53 2.21 -1.83 -13.04
C ALA A 53 2.34 -1.26 -14.47
N GLU A 54 2.06 -2.07 -15.50
CA GLU A 54 2.06 -1.62 -16.89
C GLU A 54 1.00 -0.55 -17.16
N ARG A 55 -0.23 -0.72 -16.65
CA ARG A 55 -1.32 0.27 -16.79
C ARG A 55 -0.95 1.62 -16.19
N ILE A 56 -0.40 1.62 -14.98
CA ILE A 56 0.05 2.84 -14.30
C ILE A 56 1.20 3.47 -15.08
N ASN A 57 2.23 2.69 -15.45
CA ASN A 57 3.39 3.21 -16.17
C ASN A 57 3.00 3.87 -17.51
N ASN A 58 2.10 3.24 -18.27
CA ASN A 58 1.63 3.76 -19.56
C ASN A 58 0.87 5.10 -19.47
N SER A 59 0.37 5.44 -18.28
CA SER A 59 -0.40 6.67 -18.03
C SER A 59 0.27 7.57 -16.99
N LEU A 60 1.49 7.25 -16.56
CA LEU A 60 2.09 7.81 -15.34
C LEU A 60 2.10 9.33 -15.34
N CYS A 61 2.50 9.96 -16.45
CA CYS A 61 2.58 11.42 -16.58
C CYS A 61 1.22 12.13 -16.38
N SER A 62 0.09 11.43 -16.54
CA SER A 62 -1.25 11.97 -16.34
C SER A 62 -1.83 11.71 -14.94
N LEU A 63 -1.17 10.88 -14.13
CA LEU A 63 -1.64 10.49 -12.81
C LEU A 63 -1.23 11.52 -11.76
N PRO A 64 -2.08 11.77 -10.74
CA PRO A 64 -1.81 12.77 -9.71
C PRO A 64 -0.61 12.43 -8.81
N PHE A 65 -0.21 11.16 -8.76
CA PHE A 65 0.93 10.66 -7.97
C PHE A 65 2.17 10.39 -8.84
N ASN A 66 2.29 11.01 -10.02
CA ASN A 66 3.39 10.76 -10.95
C ASN A 66 4.78 10.98 -10.30
N ASP A 67 4.88 11.98 -9.43
CA ASP A 67 6.11 12.37 -8.72
C ASP A 67 6.50 11.41 -7.58
N PHE A 68 5.72 10.35 -7.34
CA PHE A 68 6.04 9.32 -6.35
C PHE A 68 7.08 8.34 -6.93
N PHE A 69 7.17 8.23 -8.25
CA PHE A 69 7.96 7.21 -8.93
C PHE A 69 9.12 7.83 -9.73
N GLY A 70 10.16 7.03 -9.98
CA GLY A 70 11.36 7.48 -10.68
C GLY A 70 12.53 6.52 -10.45
N GLU A 71 13.57 6.62 -11.27
CA GLU A 71 14.75 5.75 -11.20
C GLU A 71 15.48 5.83 -9.84
N ASP A 72 15.41 6.99 -9.16
CA ASP A 72 16.01 7.24 -7.86
C ASP A 72 15.15 6.78 -6.67
N VAL A 73 13.95 6.24 -6.93
CA VAL A 73 12.99 5.87 -5.88
C VAL A 73 13.24 4.46 -5.36
N SER A 74 13.36 4.33 -4.04
CA SER A 74 13.33 3.04 -3.35
C SER A 74 11.88 2.62 -3.06
N LEU A 75 11.41 1.58 -3.75
CA LEU A 75 10.08 1.00 -3.56
C LEU A 75 10.15 -0.08 -2.47
N VAL A 76 9.45 0.14 -1.36
CA VAL A 76 9.50 -0.74 -0.19
C VAL A 76 8.14 -1.43 0.00
N PRO A 77 8.02 -2.75 -0.18
CA PRO A 77 6.76 -3.44 0.02
C PRO A 77 6.35 -3.48 1.49
N VAL A 78 5.10 -3.17 1.78
CA VAL A 78 4.51 -3.29 3.12
C VAL A 78 4.43 -4.77 3.51
N PRO A 79 4.94 -5.18 4.68
CA PRO A 79 4.94 -6.58 5.09
C PRO A 79 3.54 -7.09 5.44
N LYS A 80 3.30 -8.38 5.18
CA LYS A 80 2.05 -9.08 5.56
C LYS A 80 1.76 -8.93 7.06
N SER A 81 0.49 -9.10 7.43
CA SER A 81 0.05 -9.03 8.84
C SER A 81 0.55 -10.22 9.66
N SER A 82 0.77 -11.38 9.04
CA SER A 82 1.38 -12.56 9.66
C SER A 82 2.90 -12.49 9.58
N LEU A 83 3.58 -13.30 10.40
CA LEU A 83 5.00 -13.60 10.18
C LEU A 83 5.20 -14.17 8.77
N THR A 84 6.30 -13.79 8.13
CA THR A 84 6.64 -14.28 6.80
C THR A 84 6.97 -15.77 6.89
N LYS A 85 6.20 -16.59 6.18
CA LYS A 85 6.52 -17.98 5.89
C LYS A 85 7.01 -18.05 4.43
N ALA A 86 8.02 -18.89 4.19
CA ALA A 86 8.42 -19.25 2.84
C ALA A 86 7.19 -19.68 2.02
N ASP A 87 7.21 -19.39 0.71
CA ASP A 87 6.20 -19.81 -0.26
C ASP A 87 4.79 -19.26 -0.05
N THR A 88 4.61 -18.24 0.80
CA THR A 88 3.32 -17.55 0.93
C THR A 88 3.24 -16.31 0.05
N LEU A 89 2.11 -16.13 -0.65
CA LEU A 89 1.89 -14.98 -1.52
C LEU A 89 2.00 -13.65 -0.76
N TRP A 90 2.98 -12.81 -1.11
CA TRP A 90 3.16 -11.46 -0.60
C TRP A 90 2.82 -10.44 -1.70
N VAL A 91 1.54 -10.07 -1.79
CA VAL A 91 1.02 -9.24 -2.89
C VAL A 91 1.73 -7.88 -2.99
N PRO A 92 1.94 -7.10 -1.90
CA PRO A 92 2.79 -5.91 -1.95
C PRO A 92 4.15 -6.13 -2.61
N LEU A 93 4.87 -7.21 -2.27
CA LEU A 93 6.15 -7.53 -2.91
C LEU A 93 6.00 -7.78 -4.41
N LYS A 94 4.95 -8.52 -4.83
CA LYS A 94 4.70 -8.78 -6.26
C LYS A 94 4.41 -7.48 -7.03
N ILE A 95 3.65 -6.56 -6.44
CA ILE A 95 3.40 -5.23 -7.01
C ILE A 95 4.70 -4.44 -7.13
N THR A 96 5.51 -4.41 -6.07
CA THR A 96 6.80 -3.71 -6.06
C THR A 96 7.76 -4.26 -7.12
N GLU A 97 7.88 -5.59 -7.22
CA GLU A 97 8.69 -6.26 -8.25
C GLU A 97 8.19 -5.91 -9.66
N ALA A 98 6.87 -5.89 -9.88
CA ALA A 98 6.28 -5.55 -11.17
C ALA A 98 6.52 -4.09 -11.55
N MET A 99 6.35 -3.15 -10.62
CA MET A 99 6.65 -1.72 -10.82
C MET A 99 8.13 -1.48 -11.12
N SER A 100 9.02 -2.20 -10.44
CA SER A 100 10.45 -2.08 -10.67
C SER A 100 10.86 -2.55 -12.08
N LYS A 101 10.23 -3.62 -12.59
CA LYS A 101 10.44 -4.11 -13.97
C LYS A 101 10.01 -3.13 -15.06
N VAL A 102 9.16 -2.16 -14.73
CA VAL A 102 8.73 -1.09 -15.65
C VAL A 102 9.37 0.26 -15.31
N ASN A 103 10.51 0.24 -14.60
CA ASN A 103 11.36 1.40 -14.28
C ASN A 103 10.70 2.49 -13.41
N MET A 104 9.70 2.12 -12.59
CA MET A 104 9.07 3.05 -11.63
C MET A 104 9.87 3.21 -10.32
N GLY A 105 11.00 2.52 -10.19
CA GLY A 105 11.89 2.55 -9.03
C GLY A 105 12.54 1.19 -8.77
N SER A 106 13.33 1.09 -7.71
CA SER A 106 14.04 -0.14 -7.32
C SER A 106 13.36 -0.83 -6.15
N CYS A 107 13.13 -2.15 -6.26
CA CYS A 107 12.46 -2.94 -5.22
C CYS A 107 13.40 -3.28 -4.06
N TYR A 108 13.03 -2.90 -2.83
CA TYR A 108 13.77 -3.23 -1.62
C TYR A 108 12.87 -3.80 -0.51
N PRO A 109 12.79 -5.13 -0.36
CA PRO A 109 11.98 -5.78 0.68
C PRO A 109 12.67 -5.76 2.06
N CYS A 110 12.96 -4.57 2.57
CA CYS A 110 13.72 -4.37 3.81
C CYS A 110 12.86 -4.40 5.09
N LEU A 111 11.54 -4.37 4.98
CA LEU A 111 10.63 -4.42 6.14
C LEU A 111 10.23 -5.87 6.44
N LYS A 112 10.40 -6.28 7.70
CA LYS A 112 10.06 -7.61 8.20
C LYS A 112 9.10 -7.52 9.38
N ARG A 113 8.03 -8.32 9.33
CA ARG A 113 7.13 -8.51 10.48
C ARG A 113 7.84 -9.41 11.51
N ILE A 114 8.04 -8.92 12.74
CA ILE A 114 8.65 -9.66 13.86
C ILE A 114 7.63 -10.18 14.87
N ALA A 115 6.41 -9.63 14.88
CA ALA A 115 5.29 -10.13 15.67
C ALA A 115 4.01 -10.14 14.82
N PRO A 116 3.16 -11.17 14.89
CA PRO A 116 1.92 -11.20 14.14
C PRO A 116 0.95 -10.10 14.60
N VAL A 117 0.21 -9.53 13.67
CA VAL A 117 -0.83 -8.54 13.93
C VAL A 117 -2.14 -9.01 13.31
N GLN A 118 -3.25 -8.87 14.04
CA GLN A 118 -4.58 -9.20 13.53
C GLN A 118 -4.88 -8.39 12.26
N LYS A 119 -5.51 -9.00 11.26
CA LYS A 119 -5.94 -8.24 10.08
C LYS A 119 -7.07 -7.27 10.48
N ALA A 120 -6.92 -6.00 10.12
CA ALA A 120 -7.94 -4.98 10.40
C ALA A 120 -9.33 -5.32 9.81
N ALA A 121 -9.37 -6.09 8.72
CA ALA A 121 -10.62 -6.59 8.11
C ALA A 121 -11.41 -7.55 9.02
N TYR A 122 -10.75 -8.19 9.98
CA TYR A 122 -11.38 -9.12 10.94
C TYR A 122 -11.57 -8.50 12.33
N ALA A 123 -11.16 -7.25 12.53
CA ALA A 123 -11.26 -6.56 13.81
C ALA A 123 -12.44 -5.57 13.80
N SER A 124 -13.15 -5.51 14.93
CA SER A 124 -14.08 -4.42 15.21
C SER A 124 -13.35 -3.08 15.24
N ALA A 125 -14.06 -1.95 15.10
CA ALA A 125 -13.42 -0.65 14.99
C ALA A 125 -12.48 -0.32 16.18
N SER A 126 -12.83 -0.76 17.40
CA SER A 126 -12.07 -0.56 18.64
C SER A 126 -10.90 -1.55 18.82
N GLN A 127 -10.94 -2.71 18.16
CA GLN A 127 -9.91 -3.74 18.23
C GLN A 127 -8.93 -3.69 17.05
N ARG A 128 -9.11 -2.75 16.12
CA ARG A 128 -8.21 -2.61 14.97
C ARG A 128 -6.80 -2.25 15.47
N PRO A 129 -5.76 -2.93 14.98
CA PRO A 129 -4.40 -2.57 15.30
C PRO A 129 -4.11 -1.10 14.98
N THR A 130 -3.41 -0.43 15.89
CA THR A 130 -3.03 0.97 15.73
C THR A 130 -1.75 1.09 14.91
N ALA A 131 -1.41 2.32 14.49
CA ALA A 131 -0.11 2.59 13.89
C ALA A 131 1.05 2.18 14.81
N GLN A 132 0.88 2.36 16.13
CA GLN A 132 1.84 1.92 17.15
C GLN A 132 2.01 0.40 17.13
N THR A 133 0.90 -0.35 17.16
CA THR A 133 0.94 -1.83 17.05
C THR A 133 1.70 -2.27 15.80
N HIS A 134 1.47 -1.63 14.66
CA HIS A 134 2.19 -1.95 13.44
C HIS A 134 3.68 -1.59 13.53
N PHE A 135 4.03 -0.41 14.04
CA PHE A 135 5.41 0.03 14.22
C PHE A 135 6.20 -0.89 15.14
N ASP A 136 5.61 -1.34 16.25
CA ASP A 136 6.28 -2.25 17.21
C ASP A 136 6.46 -3.66 16.65
N SER A 137 5.57 -4.07 15.74
CA SER A 137 5.62 -5.40 15.12
C SER A 137 6.52 -5.51 13.89
N ILE A 138 7.14 -4.43 13.43
CA ILE A 138 7.98 -4.39 12.22
C ILE A 138 9.42 -4.05 12.58
N ASP A 139 10.36 -4.66 11.88
CA ASP A 139 11.77 -4.28 11.93
C ASP A 139 12.39 -4.19 10.53
N ILE A 140 13.61 -3.68 10.44
CA ILE A 140 14.37 -3.58 9.20
C ILE A 140 15.37 -4.76 9.13
N ASN A 141 15.27 -5.60 8.10
CA ASN A 141 16.12 -6.79 7.94
C ASN A 141 17.29 -6.60 6.97
N SER A 142 17.32 -5.50 6.22
CA SER A 142 18.39 -5.19 5.27
C SER A 142 18.53 -3.67 5.11
N ILE A 143 19.76 -3.21 4.82
CA ILE A 143 20.05 -1.79 4.65
C ILE A 143 19.62 -1.38 3.23
N LEU A 144 18.79 -0.34 3.14
CA LEU A 144 18.57 0.38 1.87
C LEU A 144 19.86 1.13 1.51
N PRO A 145 20.45 0.93 0.32
CA PRO A 145 21.63 1.69 -0.08
C PRO A 145 21.24 3.16 -0.33
N LYS A 146 21.49 4.02 0.67
CA LYS A 146 21.35 5.50 0.63
C LYS A 146 20.15 6.00 -0.20
N PRO A 147 18.92 5.68 0.21
CA PRO A 147 17.74 6.10 -0.54
C PRO A 147 17.60 7.63 -0.52
N THR A 148 17.32 8.23 -1.67
CA THR A 148 16.99 9.67 -1.77
C THR A 148 15.49 9.92 -1.61
N LYS A 149 14.65 8.95 -1.99
CA LYS A 149 13.19 8.91 -1.82
C LYS A 149 12.74 7.49 -1.55
N ILE A 150 11.73 7.34 -0.71
CA ILE A 150 11.11 6.05 -0.39
C ILE A 150 9.62 6.11 -0.69
N VAL A 151 9.11 5.07 -1.36
CA VAL A 151 7.66 4.83 -1.47
C VAL A 151 7.31 3.47 -0.90
N LEU A 152 6.43 3.47 0.09
CA LEU A 152 5.82 2.25 0.62
C LEU A 152 4.75 1.73 -0.32
N ILE A 153 4.86 0.48 -0.75
CA ILE A 153 3.91 -0.15 -1.68
C ILE A 153 3.00 -1.11 -0.92
N ASP A 154 1.69 -0.93 -1.04
CA ASP A 154 0.68 -1.85 -0.49
C ASP A 154 -0.34 -2.26 -1.57
N ASP A 155 -1.06 -3.35 -1.32
CA ASP A 155 -2.12 -3.79 -2.23
C ASP A 155 -3.40 -2.97 -2.01
N VAL A 156 -3.80 -2.80 -0.75
CA VAL A 156 -5.05 -2.16 -0.38
C VAL A 156 -4.88 -1.28 0.87
N ILE A 157 -5.21 0.00 0.73
CA ILE A 157 -5.30 0.91 1.88
C ILE A 157 -6.75 1.07 2.36
N THR A 158 -6.95 0.83 3.66
CA THR A 158 -8.22 1.10 4.36
C THR A 158 -8.14 2.43 5.11
N ARG A 159 -7.56 2.43 6.32
CA ARG A 159 -7.31 3.60 7.16
C ARG A 159 -5.87 4.11 7.15
N GLY A 160 -4.92 3.26 6.73
CA GLY A 160 -3.50 3.62 6.64
C GLY A 160 -2.63 3.31 7.87
N ALA A 161 -3.17 2.69 8.93
CA ALA A 161 -2.41 2.32 10.14
C ALA A 161 -1.12 1.55 9.84
N THR A 162 -1.17 0.55 8.95
CA THR A 162 0.00 -0.23 8.55
C THR A 162 1.06 0.66 7.89
N MET A 163 0.66 1.54 6.95
CA MET A 163 1.58 2.44 6.27
C MET A 163 2.24 3.41 7.23
N ILE A 164 1.49 4.04 8.15
CA ILE A 164 2.07 4.92 9.18
C ILE A 164 3.09 4.15 10.03
N GLY A 165 2.75 2.94 10.48
CA GLY A 165 3.68 2.12 11.26
C GLY A 165 4.97 1.78 10.49
N CYS A 166 4.84 1.42 9.22
CA CYS A 166 5.99 1.14 8.33
C CYS A 166 6.83 2.40 8.09
N ALA A 167 6.19 3.51 7.75
CA ALA A 167 6.85 4.78 7.45
C ALA A 167 7.58 5.33 8.67
N SER A 168 6.97 5.22 9.86
CA SER A 168 7.60 5.60 11.13
C SER A 168 8.83 4.73 11.42
N ARG A 169 8.77 3.43 11.11
CA ARG A 169 9.93 2.54 11.23
C ARG A 169 11.03 2.90 10.25
N LEU A 170 10.72 3.25 9.00
CA LEU A 170 11.73 3.71 8.06
C LEU A 170 12.31 5.07 8.47
N ARG A 171 11.48 6.01 8.94
CA ARG A 171 11.91 7.34 9.43
C ARG A 171 12.91 7.23 10.58
N SER A 172 12.79 6.24 11.46
CA SER A 172 13.76 6.06 12.55
C SER A 172 15.16 5.65 12.10
N PHE A 173 15.31 5.13 10.87
CA PHE A 173 16.60 4.77 10.26
C PHE A 173 17.03 5.76 9.17
N PHE A 174 16.08 6.43 8.53
CA PHE A 174 16.29 7.42 7.47
C PHE A 174 15.57 8.73 7.83
N PRO A 175 16.08 9.52 8.81
CA PRO A 175 15.35 10.65 9.37
C PRO A 175 15.03 11.76 8.36
N GLU A 176 15.86 11.95 7.35
CA GLU A 176 15.75 13.05 6.39
C GLU A 176 15.18 12.63 5.03
N VAL A 177 15.03 11.32 4.79
CA VAL A 177 14.58 10.82 3.49
C VAL A 177 13.07 11.03 3.36
N PRO A 178 12.57 11.66 2.28
CA PRO A 178 11.14 11.74 2.00
C PRO A 178 10.52 10.33 1.89
N ILE A 179 9.40 10.11 2.58
CA ILE A 179 8.67 8.85 2.57
C ILE A 179 7.22 9.16 2.16
N LYS A 180 6.74 8.50 1.11
CA LYS A 180 5.33 8.52 0.70
C LYS A 180 4.76 7.09 0.70
N GLY A 181 3.44 6.97 0.67
CA GLY A 181 2.74 5.69 0.50
C GLY A 181 2.13 5.54 -0.89
N PHE A 182 1.99 4.32 -1.38
CA PHE A 182 1.19 4.02 -2.55
C PHE A 182 0.43 2.71 -2.33
N ALA A 183 -0.87 2.71 -2.61
CA ALA A 183 -1.68 1.51 -2.61
C ALA A 183 -2.42 1.34 -3.93
N VAL A 184 -2.36 0.15 -4.52
CA VAL A 184 -3.08 -0.12 -5.78
C VAL A 184 -4.57 0.19 -5.64
N MET A 185 -5.20 -0.18 -4.53
CA MET A 185 -6.59 0.17 -4.26
C MET A 185 -6.80 0.87 -2.92
N ARG A 186 -7.76 1.80 -2.86
CA ARG A 186 -8.30 2.32 -1.59
C ARG A 186 -9.75 1.90 -1.38
N THR A 187 -10.11 1.70 -0.13
CA THR A 187 -11.49 1.40 0.26
C THR A 187 -12.37 2.65 0.23
N MET A 188 -13.62 2.59 -0.26
CA MET A 188 -14.58 3.69 -0.11
C MET A 188 -15.62 3.30 0.96
N SER A 189 -15.70 4.07 2.04
CA SER A 189 -16.68 3.87 3.11
C SER A 189 -17.91 4.77 2.88
N GLY A 190 -19.04 4.13 2.59
CA GLY A 190 -20.34 4.77 2.27
C GLY A 190 -20.72 4.51 0.80
N THR A 191 -21.90 3.94 0.56
CA THR A 191 -22.41 3.57 -0.77
C THR A 191 -22.56 4.78 -1.69
N SER A 192 -22.75 5.98 -1.15
CA SER A 192 -22.85 7.23 -1.90
C SER A 192 -21.51 7.82 -2.35
N LYS A 193 -20.37 7.25 -1.93
CA LYS A 193 -19.02 7.79 -2.24
C LYS A 193 -18.29 7.04 -3.34
N PHE A 194 -18.75 5.86 -3.72
CA PHE A 194 -18.12 5.08 -4.78
C PHE A 194 -18.75 5.44 -6.13
N THR A 195 -17.92 5.94 -7.06
CA THR A 195 -18.39 6.41 -8.38
C THR A 195 -17.76 5.64 -9.54
N LYS A 196 -16.50 5.19 -9.41
CA LYS A 196 -15.75 4.51 -10.48
C LYS A 196 -14.61 3.66 -9.91
N ILE A 197 -14.23 2.60 -10.63
CA ILE A 197 -13.15 1.68 -10.22
C ILE A 197 -11.79 2.35 -10.34
N GLU A 198 -11.52 3.00 -11.47
CA GLU A 198 -10.28 3.75 -11.71
C GLU A 198 -10.51 5.21 -11.30
N ASP A 199 -9.97 5.58 -10.14
CA ASP A 199 -10.14 6.90 -9.54
C ASP A 199 -8.83 7.33 -8.89
N PRO A 200 -7.78 7.63 -9.69
CA PRO A 200 -6.47 7.90 -9.13
C PRO A 200 -6.50 9.17 -8.27
N CYS A 201 -5.84 9.13 -7.11
CA CYS A 201 -5.78 10.27 -6.18
C CYS A 201 -4.43 10.37 -5.47
N VAL A 202 -4.14 11.56 -4.97
CA VAL A 202 -3.18 11.80 -3.87
C VAL A 202 -3.97 12.23 -2.64
N GLY A 203 -3.51 11.81 -1.48
CA GLY A 203 -4.12 12.10 -0.20
C GLY A 203 -3.14 12.05 0.95
N THR A 204 -3.66 12.20 2.16
CA THR A 204 -2.90 12.17 3.40
C THR A 204 -3.56 11.21 4.37
N ILE A 205 -2.75 10.36 4.98
CA ILE A 205 -3.13 9.54 6.15
C ILE A 205 -2.74 10.35 7.38
N ASN A 206 -3.71 10.69 8.21
CA ASN A 206 -3.51 11.34 9.50
C ASN A 206 -3.54 10.29 10.61
N ASN A 207 -2.64 10.42 11.58
CA ASN A 207 -2.49 9.55 12.74
C ASN A 207 -2.79 10.33 14.02
N TYR A 208 -3.98 10.08 14.58
CA TYR A 208 -4.44 10.67 15.83
C TYR A 208 -4.33 9.66 16.97
N SER A 209 -4.49 10.13 18.21
CA SER A 209 -4.53 9.27 19.41
C SER A 209 -5.59 8.17 19.32
N HIS A 210 -6.73 8.44 18.68
CA HIS A 210 -7.84 7.50 18.48
C HIS A 210 -7.75 6.69 17.17
N GLY A 211 -6.62 6.75 16.46
CA GLY A 211 -6.35 5.95 15.26
C GLY A 211 -6.11 6.75 13.99
N THR A 212 -6.05 6.04 12.86
CA THR A 212 -5.73 6.63 11.56
C THR A 212 -6.95 6.88 10.69
N PHE A 213 -6.91 7.99 9.96
CA PHE A 213 -7.93 8.41 9.00
C PHE A 213 -7.22 8.91 7.77
N ARG A 214 -7.81 8.72 6.60
CA ARG A 214 -7.25 9.24 5.35
C ARG A 214 -8.26 10.10 4.62
N THR A 215 -7.72 11.03 3.86
CA THR A 215 -8.41 11.86 2.88
C THR A 215 -7.58 11.84 1.60
N PRO A 216 -8.14 11.81 0.39
CA PRO A 216 -9.55 11.56 0.03
C PRO A 216 -9.93 10.07 0.10
#